data_AF-A0AAD9J9X3-F1
#
_entry.id   AF-A0AAD9J9X3-F1
#
_cell.length_a   1.000
_cell.length_b   1.000
_cell.length_c   1.000
_cell.angle_alpha   90.00
_cell.angle_beta   90.00
_cell.angle_gamma   90.00
#
_symmetry.space_group_name_H-M   'P 1'
#
loop_
_entity.id
_entity.type
_entity.pdbx_description
1 polymer ?
#
loop_
_entity_poly.entity_id
_entity_poly.type
_entity_poly.pdbx_seq_one_letter_code
_entity_poly.pdbx_strand_id
1 'polypeptide(L)'
;MDHRKSALTSKKMSLENRDSLPSLAECTLRKMAETVREIESLGDEQYTKFVEERLELRTNPVTDTLPKNKLPRFSRSQTKTQSKQQMQLAAVKSDCSLFSRLYIACQSCDGDLDQFFSHENQTAPPGLSTGGNL
;
A
#
# COMPACT_ATOMS: atom_id res chain seq x y z
N MET A 1 5.44 -46.72 35.26
CA MET A 1 5.20 -46.29 33.86
C MET A 1 3.72 -45.96 33.79
N ASP A 2 3.28 -44.72 33.95
CA ASP A 2 2.86 -43.93 32.77
C ASP A 2 2.63 -42.43 33.09
N HIS A 3 3.49 -41.81 33.90
CA HIS A 3 3.41 -40.34 34.14
C HIS A 3 3.73 -39.49 32.88
N ARG A 4 4.24 -40.10 31.80
CA ARG A 4 4.46 -39.40 30.52
C ARG A 4 3.18 -39.14 29.73
N LYS A 5 2.12 -39.94 29.90
CA LYS A 5 0.89 -39.77 29.10
C LYS A 5 0.04 -38.57 29.54
N SER A 6 0.02 -38.26 30.85
CA SER A 6 -0.71 -37.10 31.38
C SER A 6 -0.09 -35.74 31.02
N ALA A 7 1.23 -35.69 30.85
CA ALA A 7 1.92 -34.46 30.43
C ALA A 7 1.68 -34.16 28.93
N LEU A 8 1.50 -35.20 28.11
CA LEU A 8 1.23 -35.06 26.68
C LEU A 8 -0.21 -34.59 26.38
N THR A 9 -1.20 -34.98 27.19
CA THR A 9 -2.58 -34.49 27.03
C THR A 9 -2.75 -33.05 27.50
N SER A 10 -2.08 -32.64 28.58
CA SER A 10 -2.12 -31.24 29.04
C SER A 10 -1.39 -30.29 28.09
N LYS A 11 -0.27 -30.73 27.49
CA LYS A 11 0.46 -29.95 26.47
C LYS A 11 -0.26 -29.90 25.11
N LYS A 12 -1.14 -30.87 24.83
CA LYS A 12 -2.00 -30.88 23.63
C LYS A 12 -3.15 -29.87 23.75
N MET A 13 -3.75 -29.72 24.95
CA MET A 13 -4.80 -28.72 25.18
C MET A 13 -4.29 -27.26 25.13
N SER A 14 -3.01 -26.98 25.41
CA SER A 14 -2.47 -25.62 25.24
C SER A 14 -2.08 -25.26 23.80
N LEU A 15 -2.04 -26.23 22.87
CA LEU A 15 -1.69 -25.99 21.47
C LEU A 15 -2.90 -25.72 20.56
N GLU A 16 -4.12 -26.00 21.02
CA GLU A 16 -5.36 -25.76 20.27
C GLU A 16 -5.98 -24.38 20.53
N ASN A 17 -5.53 -23.65 21.56
CA ASN A 17 -5.88 -22.22 21.74
C ASN A 17 -4.83 -21.32 21.09
N ARG A 18 -4.59 -21.53 19.80
CA ARG A 18 -4.07 -20.45 18.96
C ARG A 18 -5.29 -19.63 18.56
N ASP A 19 -5.58 -18.59 19.34
CA ASP A 19 -6.34 -17.46 18.84
C ASP A 19 -5.74 -17.10 17.48
N SER A 20 -6.44 -17.49 16.43
CA SER A 20 -6.09 -17.16 15.06
C SER A 20 -6.14 -15.64 14.98
N LEU A 21 -4.95 -15.02 15.12
CA LEU A 21 -4.77 -13.61 14.89
C LEU A 21 -5.40 -13.31 13.53
N PRO A 22 -6.39 -12.40 13.47
CA PRO A 22 -7.10 -12.16 12.24
C PRO A 22 -6.07 -11.75 11.18
N SER A 23 -6.23 -12.31 9.99
CA SER A 23 -5.35 -12.00 8.87
C SER A 23 -5.34 -10.48 8.67
N LEU A 24 -4.24 -9.94 8.12
CA LEU A 24 -4.12 -8.51 7.84
C LEU A 24 -5.35 -7.99 7.04
N ALA A 25 -5.90 -8.84 6.16
CA ALA A 25 -7.12 -8.58 5.40
C ALA A 25 -8.37 -8.44 6.29
N GLU A 26 -8.57 -9.34 7.25
CA GLU A 26 -9.71 -9.28 8.20
C GLU A 26 -9.64 -8.05 9.10
N CYS A 27 -8.45 -7.68 9.55
CA CYS A 27 -8.25 -6.46 10.34
C CYS A 27 -8.55 -5.19 9.52
N THR A 28 -8.18 -5.17 8.23
CA THR A 28 -8.52 -4.04 7.35
C THR A 28 -10.01 -3.93 7.06
N LEU A 29 -10.69 -5.06 6.80
CA LEU A 29 -12.13 -5.07 6.55
C LEU A 29 -12.92 -4.55 7.77
N ARG A 30 -12.53 -4.96 8.98
CA ARG A 30 -13.14 -4.49 10.23
C ARG A 30 -13.03 -2.98 10.39
N LYS A 31 -11.84 -2.43 10.18
CA LYS A 31 -11.60 -0.97 10.24
C LYS A 31 -12.44 -0.21 9.22
N MET A 32 -12.56 -0.75 8.00
CA MET A 32 -13.40 -0.15 6.97
C MET A 32 -14.89 -0.15 7.38
N ALA A 33 -15.38 -1.26 7.94
CA ALA A 33 -16.77 -1.35 8.41
C ALA A 33 -17.06 -0.39 9.58
N GLU A 34 -16.10 -0.20 10.49
CA GLU A 34 -16.18 0.81 11.55
C GLU A 34 -16.24 2.23 10.97
N THR A 35 -15.38 2.56 10.01
CA THR A 35 -15.41 3.87 9.33
C THR A 35 -16.75 4.11 8.61
N VAL A 36 -17.32 3.10 7.95
CA VAL A 36 -18.62 3.26 7.27
C VAL A 36 -19.73 3.58 8.28
N ARG A 37 -19.78 2.86 9.41
CA ARG A 37 -20.78 3.13 10.46
C ARG A 37 -20.61 4.52 11.08
N GLU A 38 -19.38 4.97 11.25
CA GLU A 38 -19.09 6.33 11.74
C GLU A 38 -19.59 7.39 10.75
N ILE A 39 -19.46 7.15 9.44
CA ILE A 39 -19.96 8.05 8.39
C ILE A 39 -21.49 8.15 8.42
N GLU A 40 -22.19 7.03 8.61
CA GLU A 40 -23.66 7.01 8.71
C GLU A 40 -24.12 7.85 9.92
N SER A 41 -23.57 7.56 11.11
CA SER A 41 -23.89 8.31 12.34
C SER A 41 -23.61 9.80 12.19
N LEU A 42 -22.47 10.17 11.60
CA LEU A 42 -22.12 11.56 11.36
C LEU A 42 -23.08 12.25 10.39
N GLY A 43 -23.53 11.53 9.36
CA GLY A 43 -24.51 12.04 8.39
C GLY A 43 -25.85 12.36 9.05
N ASP A 44 -26.34 11.47 9.89
CA ASP A 44 -27.61 11.63 10.61
C ASP A 44 -27.57 12.83 11.57
N GLU A 45 -26.47 12.98 12.31
CA GLU A 45 -26.25 14.13 13.20
C GLU A 45 -26.21 15.45 12.41
N GLN A 46 -25.50 15.48 11.28
CA GLN A 46 -25.40 16.67 10.43
C GLN A 46 -26.73 17.05 9.81
N TYR A 47 -27.51 16.06 9.36
CA TYR A 47 -28.84 16.29 8.81
C TYR A 47 -29.77 16.87 9.87
N THR A 48 -29.81 16.26 11.06
CA THR A 48 -30.66 16.72 12.16
C THR A 48 -30.33 18.16 12.53
N LYS A 49 -29.03 18.47 12.68
CA LYS A 49 -28.55 19.82 12.95
C LYS A 49 -28.91 20.82 11.84
N PHE A 50 -28.84 20.40 10.58
CA PHE A 50 -29.21 21.25 9.45
C PHE A 50 -30.70 21.62 9.48
N VAL A 51 -31.57 20.63 9.71
CA VAL A 51 -33.02 20.86 9.79
C VAL A 51 -33.35 21.83 10.93
N GLU A 52 -32.78 21.58 12.11
CA GLU A 52 -32.99 22.44 13.28
C GLU A 52 -32.50 23.88 13.04
N GLU A 53 -31.25 24.06 12.61
CA GLU A 53 -30.66 25.40 12.44
C GLU A 53 -31.27 26.21 11.28
N ARG A 54 -31.64 25.55 10.18
CA ARG A 54 -32.02 26.22 8.92
C ARG A 54 -33.54 26.29 8.72
N LEU A 55 -34.27 25.25 9.11
CA LEU A 55 -35.71 25.15 8.83
C LEU A 55 -36.57 25.52 10.03
N GLU A 56 -36.17 25.05 11.23
CA GLU A 56 -36.94 25.27 12.46
C GLU A 56 -36.57 26.61 13.12
N LEU A 57 -35.33 26.75 13.58
CA LEU A 57 -34.83 27.96 14.25
C LEU A 57 -34.56 29.11 13.28
N ARG A 58 -34.29 28.79 12.00
CA ARG A 58 -33.94 29.75 10.94
C ARG A 58 -32.80 30.70 11.32
N THR A 59 -31.88 30.23 12.16
CA THR A 59 -30.71 30.98 12.63
C THR A 59 -29.73 31.24 11.48
N ASN A 60 -29.63 30.27 10.57
CA ASN A 60 -28.73 30.31 9.43
C ASN A 60 -29.54 30.23 8.12
N PRO A 61 -29.15 30.94 7.04
CA PRO A 61 -29.85 30.86 5.76
C PRO A 61 -29.61 29.52 5.05
N VAL A 62 -30.59 29.04 4.29
CA VAL A 62 -30.49 27.76 3.56
C VAL A 62 -29.36 27.78 2.52
N THR A 63 -29.02 28.96 1.99
CA THR A 63 -27.97 29.14 0.98
C THR A 63 -26.54 29.08 1.53
N ASP A 64 -26.36 29.09 2.85
CA ASP A 64 -25.03 29.06 3.44
C ASP A 64 -24.31 27.75 3.13
N THR A 65 -23.04 27.89 2.75
CA THR A 65 -22.19 26.76 2.37
C THR A 65 -21.98 25.82 3.56
N LEU A 66 -22.17 24.52 3.33
CA LEU A 66 -21.90 23.51 4.35
C LEU A 66 -20.40 23.22 4.46
N PRO A 67 -19.86 23.11 5.69
CA PRO A 67 -18.46 22.75 5.89
C PRO A 67 -18.19 21.33 5.39
N LYS A 68 -16.98 21.09 4.88
CA LYS A 68 -16.57 19.78 4.36
C LYS A 68 -16.25 18.81 5.50
N ASN A 69 -16.68 17.55 5.34
CA ASN A 69 -16.37 16.47 6.27
C ASN A 69 -14.91 16.00 6.16
N LYS A 70 -14.24 15.88 7.30
CA LYS A 70 -12.86 15.39 7.41
C LYS A 70 -12.84 13.89 7.68
N LEU A 71 -13.34 13.11 6.73
CA LEU A 71 -13.37 11.65 6.85
C LEU A 71 -12.07 11.03 6.35
N PRO A 72 -11.57 9.96 7.00
CA PRO A 72 -10.43 9.22 6.48
C PRO A 72 -10.80 8.62 5.13
N ARG A 73 -10.02 8.96 4.09
CA ARG A 73 -10.18 8.32 2.78
C ARG A 73 -9.87 6.84 2.91
N PHE A 74 -10.58 6.01 2.15
CA PHE A 74 -10.23 4.59 1.95
C PHE A 74 -8.91 4.49 1.18
N SER A 75 -7.79 4.88 1.80
CA SER A 75 -6.48 4.75 1.18
C SER A 75 -5.97 3.34 1.45
N ARG A 76 -5.54 2.68 0.38
CA ARG A 76 -4.56 1.59 0.45
C ARG A 76 -3.45 2.01 1.42
N SER A 77 -3.03 1.10 2.31
CA SER A 77 -2.01 1.35 3.33
C SER A 77 -1.00 2.34 2.82
N GLN A 78 -0.91 3.52 3.44
CA GLN A 78 0.02 4.56 3.02
C GLN A 78 1.38 3.88 2.84
N THR A 79 1.84 3.78 1.58
CA THR A 79 3.18 3.28 1.33
C THR A 79 4.08 4.27 2.03
N LYS A 80 4.70 3.85 3.13
CA LYS A 80 5.58 4.71 3.92
C LYS A 80 6.49 5.43 2.93
N THR A 81 6.46 6.75 2.93
CA THR A 81 7.34 7.55 2.09
C THR A 81 8.75 7.10 2.42
N GLN A 82 9.40 6.43 1.46
CA GLN A 82 10.75 5.91 1.68
C GLN A 82 11.66 7.11 1.97
N SER A 83 12.51 6.99 2.99
CA SER A 83 13.48 8.04 3.25
C SER A 83 14.44 8.15 2.05
N LYS A 84 15.08 9.32 1.89
CA LYS A 84 16.08 9.53 0.83
C LYS A 84 17.16 8.43 0.83
N GLN A 85 17.57 7.97 2.01
CA GLN A 85 18.52 6.88 2.18
C GLN A 85 17.95 5.53 1.71
N GLN A 86 16.68 5.24 2.02
CA GLN A 86 16.03 4.00 1.56
C GLN A 86 15.89 3.97 0.03
N MET A 87 15.59 5.12 -0.58
CA MET A 87 15.55 5.24 -2.05
C MET A 87 16.93 5.02 -2.68
N GLN A 88 17.98 5.61 -2.11
CA GLN A 88 19.36 5.40 -2.58
C GLN A 88 19.78 3.94 -2.45
N LEU A 89 19.47 3.30 -1.32
CA LEU A 89 19.78 1.89 -1.11
C LEU A 89 19.01 0.98 -2.07
N ALA A 90 17.75 1.30 -2.37
CA ALA A 90 16.97 0.59 -3.38
C ALA A 90 17.57 0.74 -4.79
N ALA A 91 18.02 1.95 -5.16
CA ALA A 91 18.69 2.20 -6.43
C ALA A 91 19.98 1.36 -6.54
N VAL A 92 20.86 1.41 -5.53
CA VAL A 92 22.11 0.63 -5.51
C VAL A 92 21.84 -0.88 -5.62
N LYS A 93 20.80 -1.40 -4.96
CA LYS A 93 20.40 -2.81 -5.10
C LYS A 93 19.95 -3.15 -6.51
N SER A 94 19.17 -2.27 -7.14
CA SER A 94 18.73 -2.42 -8.52
C SER A 94 19.93 -2.44 -9.47
N ASP A 95 20.85 -1.48 -9.32
CA ASP A 95 22.04 -1.35 -10.15
C ASP A 95 22.97 -2.55 -9.98
N CYS A 96 23.17 -3.03 -8.75
CA CYS A 96 23.97 -4.22 -8.46
C CYS A 96 23.37 -5.48 -9.09
N SER A 97 22.04 -5.62 -9.04
CA SER A 97 21.34 -6.72 -9.71
C SER A 97 21.46 -6.64 -11.23
N LEU A 98 21.36 -5.43 -11.80
CA LEU A 98 21.56 -5.21 -13.22
C LEU A 98 23.00 -5.56 -13.62
N PHE A 99 24.00 -5.00 -12.94
CA PHE A 99 25.42 -5.26 -13.18
C PHE A 99 25.73 -6.75 -13.10
N SER A 100 25.21 -7.45 -12.10
CA SER A 100 25.42 -8.90 -11.95
C SER A 100 24.87 -9.70 -13.13
N ARG A 101 23.69 -9.33 -13.65
CA ARG A 101 23.10 -9.97 -14.84
C ARG A 101 23.93 -9.67 -16.10
N LEU A 102 24.36 -8.42 -16.28
CA LEU A 102 25.24 -8.05 -17.38
C LEU A 102 26.58 -8.77 -17.31
N TYR A 103 27.21 -8.82 -16.15
CA TYR A 103 28.48 -9.51 -15.94
C TYR A 103 28.42 -10.99 -16.33
N ILE A 104 27.35 -11.70 -15.94
CA ILE A 104 27.14 -13.10 -16.34
C ILE A 104 26.90 -13.22 -17.86
N ALA A 105 26.13 -12.31 -18.45
CA ALA A 105 25.91 -12.29 -19.90
C ALA A 105 27.23 -12.06 -20.67
N CYS A 106 28.10 -11.18 -20.18
CA CYS A 106 29.41 -10.93 -20.78
C CYS A 106 30.40 -12.09 -20.61
N GLN A 107 30.23 -12.97 -19.62
CA GLN A 107 31.07 -14.18 -19.51
C GLN A 107 30.70 -15.27 -20.52
N SER A 108 29.46 -15.27 -20.99
CA SER A 108 28.93 -16.31 -21.88
C SER A 108 28.98 -15.91 -23.36
N CYS A 109 29.21 -14.62 -23.64
CA CYS A 109 29.39 -14.09 -24.98
C CYS A 109 30.83 -13.56 -25.13
N ASP A 110 31.60 -14.15 -26.06
CA ASP A 110 32.89 -13.62 -26.52
C ASP A 110 32.66 -12.40 -27.45
N GLY A 111 31.81 -11.47 -27.00
CA GLY A 111 31.33 -10.33 -27.76
C GLY A 111 32.07 -9.06 -27.39
N ASP A 112 32.37 -8.23 -28.39
CA ASP A 112 32.99 -6.91 -28.20
C ASP A 112 32.04 -5.98 -27.44
N LEU A 113 32.31 -5.78 -26.14
CA LEU A 113 31.53 -4.91 -25.27
C LEU A 113 31.62 -3.44 -25.69
N ASP A 114 32.74 -3.02 -26.29
CA ASP A 114 32.87 -1.64 -26.77
C ASP A 114 31.90 -1.38 -27.92
N GLN A 115 31.73 -2.35 -28.83
CA GLN A 115 30.71 -2.28 -29.86
C GLN A 115 29.29 -2.31 -29.27
N PHE A 116 29.03 -3.19 -28.30
CA PHE A 116 27.70 -3.34 -27.68
C PHE A 116 27.23 -2.05 -26.98
N PHE A 117 28.09 -1.42 -26.19
CA PHE A 117 27.76 -0.18 -25.46
C PHE A 117 27.92 1.10 -26.30
N SER A 118 28.48 1.02 -27.51
CA SER A 118 28.65 2.20 -28.39
C SER A 118 27.35 2.94 -28.71
N HIS A 119 26.20 2.25 -28.59
CA HIS A 119 24.88 2.80 -28.87
C HIS A 119 24.02 3.06 -27.62
N GLU A 120 24.47 2.65 -26.42
CA GLU A 120 23.65 2.67 -25.19
C GLU A 120 23.85 3.94 -24.33
N ASN A 121 24.86 4.77 -24.64
CA ASN A 121 25.13 6.05 -23.96
C ASN A 121 24.24 7.23 -24.41
N GLN A 122 23.14 6.98 -25.12
CA GLN A 122 22.21 8.02 -25.53
C GLN A 122 21.34 8.42 -24.32
N THR A 123 21.15 9.73 -24.08
CA THR A 123 20.32 10.25 -22.98
C THR A 123 18.85 9.78 -23.05
N ALA A 124 18.43 9.30 -24.21
CA ALA A 124 17.15 8.66 -24.45
C ALA A 124 17.35 7.43 -25.35
N PRO A 125 16.53 6.36 -25.23
CA PRO A 125 16.59 5.24 -26.16
C PRO A 125 16.36 5.75 -27.59
N PRO A 126 17.02 5.15 -28.61
CA PRO A 126 16.70 5.46 -29.99
C PRO A 126 15.21 5.30 -30.20
N GLY A 127 14.55 6.37 -30.64
CA GLY A 127 13.10 6.36 -30.85
C GLY A 127 12.74 5.25 -31.82
N LEU A 128 11.64 4.52 -31.57
CA LEU A 128 11.12 3.46 -32.44
C LEU A 128 10.77 3.96 -33.85
N SER A 129 10.77 5.28 -34.05
CA SER A 129 10.56 5.88 -35.35
C SER A 129 11.89 5.99 -36.09
N THR A 130 12.19 4.97 -36.90
CA THR A 130 13.16 5.13 -37.98
C THR A 130 12.52 6.05 -39.02
N GLY A 131 12.90 7.34 -39.03
CA GLY A 131 12.46 8.28 -40.07
C GLY A 131 11.10 8.95 -39.86
N GLY A 132 10.56 9.02 -38.63
CA GLY A 132 9.39 9.84 -38.34
C GLY A 132 8.02 9.26 -38.72
N ASN A 133 7.90 7.95 -38.96
CA ASN A 133 6.61 7.30 -39.13
C ASN A 133 6.34 6.26 -38.04
N LEU A 134 5.13 6.29 -37.48
CA LEU A 134 4.51 5.26 -36.66
C LEU A 134 3.46 4.55 -37.50
#